data_AF-A0A7Y0G503-F1
#
_entry.id   AF-A0A7Y0G503-F1
#
_cell.length_a   1.000
_cell.length_b   1.000
_cell.length_c   1.000
_cell.angle_alpha   90.00
_cell.angle_beta   90.00
_cell.angle_gamma   90.00
#
_symmetry.space_group_name_H-M   'P 1'
#
loop_
_entity.id
_entity.type
_entity.pdbx_description
1 polymer ?
#
loop_
_entity_poly.entity_id
_entity_poly.type
_entity_poly.pdbx_seq_one_letter_code
_entity_poly.pdbx_strand_id
1 'polypeptide(L)'
;MTGAADSRVDPDLAEERRADRKGGPGHTVLLALALAVPAAKVAYTVGGGDAVRDVFVGMEPANWPDVLLGMVITDPLLGSVLAVVVSRVVFAVFAARGGLPFGGGRLAHLRRVGLAILNPLAFGVIVTCLFGPWWGLGTTLAAYALRKGVVVEYRTGRRRPHHGHGTAHGPSRAPDYRPPAWLSRAAAAEQGVALILTAVVLPLLFLASALDGQAWTSIVACRVTDGTRTTDARLIELSRKGTGVVGWNLESEEISNGVGCTSTESRYVREPWWRRP
;
A
#
# COMPACT_ATOMS: atom_id res chain seq x y z
N MET A 1 -35.49 -45.14 -19.57
CA MET A 1 -34.11 -44.96 -20.09
C MET A 1 -33.87 -43.45 -20.15
N THR A 2 -33.44 -42.86 -19.03
CA THR A 2 -32.04 -42.55 -18.66
C THR A 2 -31.44 -41.43 -19.50
N GLY A 3 -31.21 -40.29 -18.85
CA GLY A 3 -30.44 -39.17 -19.35
C GLY A 3 -30.34 -38.06 -18.30
N ALA A 4 -30.08 -38.43 -17.03
CA ALA A 4 -29.73 -37.47 -16.00
C ALA A 4 -28.38 -36.85 -16.37
N ALA A 5 -28.41 -35.61 -16.88
CA ALA A 5 -27.22 -34.83 -17.12
C ALA A 5 -26.59 -34.50 -15.77
N ASP A 6 -25.56 -35.28 -15.44
CA ASP A 6 -24.66 -35.10 -14.31
C ASP A 6 -23.94 -33.75 -14.47
N SER A 7 -24.53 -32.69 -13.92
CA SER A 7 -23.87 -31.40 -13.76
C SER A 7 -22.85 -31.50 -12.62
N ARG A 8 -21.76 -32.24 -12.86
CA ARG A 8 -20.54 -32.11 -12.06
C ARG A 8 -19.98 -30.71 -12.30
N VAL A 9 -20.39 -29.79 -11.44
CA VAL A 9 -19.60 -28.59 -11.17
C VAL A 9 -18.24 -29.11 -10.73
N ASP A 10 -17.20 -28.86 -11.53
CA ASP A 10 -15.83 -29.28 -11.21
C ASP A 10 -15.51 -28.82 -9.77
N PRO A 11 -15.30 -29.76 -8.83
CA PRO A 11 -15.08 -29.41 -7.43
C PRO A 11 -13.83 -28.53 -7.28
N ASP A 12 -12.84 -28.73 -8.14
CA ASP A 12 -11.59 -27.97 -8.18
C ASP A 12 -11.82 -26.47 -8.47
N LEU A 13 -12.69 -26.12 -9.42
CA LEU A 13 -13.00 -24.71 -9.72
C LEU A 13 -13.83 -24.02 -8.62
N ALA A 14 -14.66 -24.80 -7.91
CA ALA A 14 -15.42 -24.30 -6.77
C ALA A 14 -14.53 -24.14 -5.53
N GLU A 15 -13.51 -25.00 -5.39
CA GLU A 15 -12.52 -24.98 -4.32
C GLU A 15 -11.50 -23.86 -4.53
N GLU A 16 -11.00 -23.65 -5.75
CA GLU A 16 -10.18 -22.49 -6.13
C GLU A 16 -10.90 -21.16 -5.86
N ARG A 17 -12.18 -21.04 -6.23
CA ARG A 17 -12.98 -19.84 -5.92
C ARG A 17 -13.24 -19.66 -4.42
N ARG A 18 -13.31 -20.74 -3.65
CA ARG A 18 -13.44 -20.69 -2.18
C ARG A 18 -12.13 -20.35 -1.51
N ALA A 19 -11.00 -20.83 -2.03
CA ALA A 19 -9.66 -20.49 -1.57
C ALA A 19 -9.33 -19.02 -1.86
N ASP A 20 -9.66 -18.52 -3.05
CA ASP A 20 -9.56 -17.09 -3.40
C ASP A 20 -10.42 -16.22 -2.49
N ARG A 21 -11.62 -16.70 -2.13
CA ARG A 21 -12.55 -15.96 -1.24
C ARG A 21 -12.18 -16.03 0.24
N LYS A 22 -11.36 -17.01 0.64
CA LYS A 22 -10.79 -17.14 2.00
C LYS A 22 -9.43 -16.45 2.15
N GLY A 23 -8.91 -15.84 1.09
CA GLY A 23 -7.62 -15.16 1.08
C GLY A 23 -6.55 -16.07 0.51
N GLY A 24 -6.28 -15.93 -0.79
CA GLY A 24 -5.21 -16.66 -1.46
C GLY A 24 -3.82 -16.36 -0.88
N PRO A 25 -2.78 -17.09 -1.31
CA PRO A 25 -1.41 -17.01 -0.76
C PRO A 25 -0.85 -15.57 -0.71
N GLY A 26 -1.28 -14.69 -1.62
CA GLY A 26 -0.91 -13.27 -1.58
C GLY A 26 -1.34 -12.53 -0.30
N HIS A 27 -2.47 -12.86 0.31
CA HIS A 27 -2.88 -12.25 1.59
C HIS A 27 -1.95 -12.64 2.73
N THR A 28 -1.51 -13.90 2.77
CA THR A 28 -0.58 -14.38 3.81
C THR A 28 0.78 -13.71 3.70
N VAL A 29 1.30 -13.53 2.48
CA VAL A 29 2.58 -12.85 2.24
C VAL A 29 2.47 -11.36 2.58
N LEU A 30 1.39 -10.69 2.20
CA LEU A 30 1.17 -9.27 2.55
C LEU A 30 1.05 -9.07 4.06
N LEU A 31 0.36 -9.96 4.76
CA LEU A 31 0.26 -9.91 6.22
C LEU A 31 1.63 -10.15 6.87
N ALA A 32 2.39 -11.13 6.37
CA ALA A 32 3.74 -11.40 6.85
C ALA A 32 4.66 -10.19 6.65
N LEU A 33 4.62 -9.54 5.48
CA LEU A 33 5.37 -8.32 5.21
C LEU A 33 4.93 -7.14 6.10
N ALA A 34 3.61 -6.97 6.28
CA ALA A 34 3.05 -5.92 7.12
C ALA A 34 3.48 -6.06 8.59
N LEU A 35 3.80 -7.27 9.06
CA LEU A 35 4.33 -7.52 10.41
C LEU A 35 5.86 -7.47 10.47
N ALA A 36 6.54 -8.03 9.47
CA ALA A 36 8.00 -8.14 9.46
C ALA A 36 8.69 -6.80 9.23
N VAL A 37 8.16 -5.95 8.34
CA VAL A 37 8.74 -4.64 8.01
C VAL A 37 8.81 -3.69 9.21
N PRO A 38 7.72 -3.46 9.99
CA PRO A 38 7.80 -2.63 11.18
C PRO A 38 8.77 -3.18 12.22
N ALA A 39 8.77 -4.50 12.44
CA ALA A 39 9.71 -5.14 13.35
C ALA A 39 11.17 -4.92 12.91
N ALA A 40 11.44 -5.04 11.61
CA ALA A 40 12.77 -4.77 11.05
C ALA A 40 13.17 -3.29 11.18
N LYS A 41 12.23 -2.35 10.93
CA LYS A 41 12.46 -0.90 11.13
C LYS A 41 12.83 -0.58 12.57
N VAL A 42 12.05 -1.09 13.52
CA VAL A 42 12.33 -0.91 14.97
C VAL A 42 13.68 -1.55 15.31
N ALA A 43 13.90 -2.81 14.94
CA ALA A 43 15.14 -3.52 15.26
C ALA A 43 16.39 -2.83 14.69
N TYR A 44 16.31 -2.26 13.49
CA TYR A 44 17.43 -1.54 12.89
C TYR A 44 17.73 -0.20 13.58
N THR A 45 16.70 0.47 14.10
CA THR A 45 16.81 1.80 14.70
C THR A 45 17.22 1.75 16.17
N VAL A 46 16.61 0.87 16.97
CA VAL A 46 16.85 0.78 18.42
C VAL A 46 17.75 -0.38 18.84
N GLY A 47 18.06 -1.31 17.93
CA GLY A 47 18.74 -2.57 18.24
C GLY A 47 17.78 -3.74 18.31
N GLY A 48 18.32 -4.96 18.40
CA GLY A 48 17.52 -6.19 18.50
C GLY A 48 17.18 -6.60 19.92
N GLY A 49 16.40 -7.67 20.08
CA GLY A 49 16.13 -8.27 21.39
C GLY A 49 15.20 -7.44 22.27
N ASP A 50 15.58 -7.23 23.52
CA ASP A 50 14.75 -6.56 24.54
C ASP A 50 14.40 -5.12 24.16
N ALA A 51 15.31 -4.39 23.48
CA ALA A 51 15.05 -3.04 22.98
C ALA A 51 13.81 -2.96 22.07
N VAL A 52 13.62 -3.95 21.18
CA VAL A 52 12.44 -4.01 20.30
C VAL A 52 11.17 -4.22 21.10
N ARG A 53 11.22 -5.12 22.08
CA ARG A 53 10.09 -5.41 22.96
C ARG A 53 9.70 -4.18 23.76
N ASP A 54 10.68 -3.50 24.34
CA ASP A 54 10.47 -2.30 25.14
C ASP A 54 9.85 -1.19 24.32
N VAL A 55 10.33 -0.96 23.08
CA VAL A 55 9.70 0.00 22.16
C VAL A 55 8.24 -0.35 21.86
N PHE A 56 7.94 -1.60 21.53
CA PHE A 56 6.56 -2.01 21.21
C PHE A 56 5.62 -1.91 22.42
N VAL A 57 6.13 -2.15 23.63
CA VAL A 57 5.36 -1.93 24.87
C VAL A 57 5.19 -0.45 25.14
N GLY A 58 6.26 0.34 24.99
CA GLY A 58 6.28 1.78 25.25
C GLY A 58 5.42 2.60 24.30
N MET A 59 5.33 2.19 23.03
CA MET A 59 4.40 2.79 22.07
C MET A 59 2.94 2.37 22.28
N GLU A 60 2.69 1.40 23.16
CA GLU A 60 1.45 0.62 23.28
C GLU A 60 1.22 -0.28 22.05
N PRO A 61 0.95 -1.60 22.23
CA PRO A 61 0.81 -2.53 21.11
C PRO A 61 -0.27 -2.17 20.09
N ALA A 62 -1.22 -1.28 20.40
CA ALA A 62 -2.22 -0.83 19.44
C ALA A 62 -1.67 0.13 18.38
N ASN A 63 -0.58 0.85 18.70
CA ASN A 63 -0.03 1.92 17.85
C ASN A 63 1.09 1.40 16.93
N TRP A 64 1.37 0.10 16.91
CA TRP A 64 2.35 -0.51 15.99
C TRP A 64 2.19 -0.12 14.51
N PRO A 65 0.97 0.12 13.95
CA PRO A 65 0.83 0.53 12.56
C PRO A 65 1.43 1.92 12.27
N ASP A 66 1.65 2.74 13.31
CA ASP A 66 2.26 4.07 13.18
C ASP A 66 3.70 3.99 12.67
N VAL A 67 4.37 2.84 12.86
CA VAL A 67 5.70 2.60 12.27
C VAL A 67 5.61 2.59 10.75
N LEU A 68 4.66 1.84 10.18
CA LEU A 68 4.44 1.79 8.73
C LEU A 68 3.97 3.15 8.20
N LEU A 69 3.05 3.78 8.91
CA LEU A 69 2.54 5.09 8.53
C LEU A 69 3.67 6.13 8.51
N GLY A 70 4.52 6.11 9.55
CA GLY A 70 5.72 6.90 9.65
C GLY A 70 6.62 6.72 8.43
N MET A 71 7.04 5.47 8.14
CA MET A 71 7.86 5.16 6.96
C MET A 71 7.26 5.70 5.65
N VAL A 72 5.94 5.51 5.47
CA VAL A 72 5.24 5.96 4.27
C VAL A 72 5.20 7.48 4.17
N ILE A 73 5.08 8.21 5.28
CA ILE A 73 5.03 9.68 5.33
C ILE A 73 6.43 10.30 5.27
N THR A 74 7.47 9.59 5.69
CA THR A 74 8.85 10.12 5.69
C THR A 74 9.58 9.87 4.38
N ASP A 75 9.26 8.80 3.64
CA ASP A 75 9.89 8.45 2.38
C ASP A 75 9.00 8.81 1.16
N PRO A 76 9.36 9.85 0.38
CA PRO A 76 8.57 10.27 -0.78
C PRO A 76 8.40 9.19 -1.85
N LEU A 77 9.43 8.36 -2.08
CA LEU A 77 9.40 7.34 -3.13
C LEU A 77 8.50 6.19 -2.71
N LEU A 78 8.66 5.69 -1.47
CA LEU A 78 7.79 4.67 -0.89
C LEU A 78 6.33 5.13 -0.89
N GLY A 79 6.07 6.34 -0.38
CA GLY A 79 4.73 6.90 -0.31
C GLY A 79 4.08 7.07 -1.69
N SER A 80 4.84 7.55 -2.68
CA SER A 80 4.36 7.73 -4.05
C SER A 80 4.03 6.39 -4.73
N VAL A 81 4.93 5.40 -4.64
CA VAL A 81 4.71 4.07 -5.25
C VAL A 81 3.53 3.35 -4.57
N LEU A 82 3.43 3.42 -3.25
CA LEU A 82 2.29 2.87 -2.52
C LEU A 82 0.98 3.52 -2.97
N ALA A 83 0.96 4.86 -3.11
CA ALA A 83 -0.22 5.59 -3.59
C ALA A 83 -0.65 5.14 -4.99
N VAL A 84 0.29 4.89 -5.91
CA VAL A 84 0.01 4.32 -7.24
C VAL A 84 -0.61 2.93 -7.13
N VAL A 85 -0.02 2.04 -6.32
CA VAL A 85 -0.48 0.65 -6.13
C VAL A 85 -1.88 0.63 -5.51
N VAL A 86 -2.11 1.37 -4.41
CA VAL A 86 -3.42 1.47 -3.76
C VAL A 86 -4.45 2.06 -4.72
N SER A 87 -4.11 3.13 -5.45
CA SER A 87 -4.98 3.72 -6.45
C SER A 87 -5.45 2.70 -7.50
N ARG A 88 -4.56 1.80 -7.93
CA ARG A 88 -4.89 0.72 -8.86
C ARG A 88 -5.77 -0.35 -8.21
N VAL A 89 -5.41 -0.83 -7.02
CA VAL A 89 -6.14 -1.89 -6.31
C VAL A 89 -7.57 -1.46 -6.02
N VAL A 90 -7.77 -0.24 -5.51
CA VAL A 90 -9.09 0.34 -5.27
C VAL A 90 -9.93 0.30 -6.55
N PHE A 91 -9.37 0.72 -7.68
CA PHE A 91 -10.06 0.66 -8.96
C PHE A 91 -10.42 -0.76 -9.38
N ALA A 92 -9.48 -1.71 -9.27
CA ALA A 92 -9.70 -3.10 -9.63
C ALA A 92 -10.80 -3.75 -8.78
N VAL A 93 -10.84 -3.45 -7.48
CA VAL A 93 -11.88 -3.93 -6.55
C VAL A 93 -13.25 -3.34 -6.91
N PHE A 94 -13.35 -2.03 -7.14
CA PHE A 94 -14.61 -1.41 -7.56
C PHE A 94 -15.09 -1.93 -8.92
N ALA A 95 -14.17 -2.18 -9.85
CA ALA A 95 -14.45 -2.76 -11.15
C ALA A 95 -14.95 -4.22 -11.04
N ALA A 96 -14.38 -5.00 -10.12
CA ALA A 96 -14.80 -6.38 -9.85
C ALA A 96 -16.16 -6.47 -9.12
N ARG A 97 -16.46 -5.52 -8.22
CA ARG A 97 -17.73 -5.47 -7.46
C ARG A 97 -18.91 -4.89 -8.26
N GLY A 98 -18.76 -4.66 -9.57
CA GLY A 98 -19.84 -4.14 -10.41
C GLY A 98 -20.15 -2.66 -10.18
N GLY A 99 -19.29 -1.91 -9.49
CA GLY A 99 -19.49 -0.47 -9.22
C GLY A 99 -19.33 0.44 -10.45
N LEU A 100 -18.98 -0.13 -11.61
CA LEU A 100 -18.92 0.59 -12.87
C LEU A 100 -20.28 0.51 -13.57
N PRO A 101 -20.96 1.64 -13.84
CA PRO A 101 -22.26 1.62 -14.48
C PRO A 101 -22.14 1.01 -15.89
N PHE A 102 -22.80 -0.13 -16.10
CA PHE A 102 -23.00 -0.75 -17.40
C PHE A 102 -24.25 -0.14 -18.04
N GLY A 103 -24.05 0.70 -19.07
CA GLY A 103 -25.13 1.36 -19.78
C GLY A 103 -24.60 2.27 -20.89
N GLY A 104 -25.31 2.30 -22.02
CA GLY A 104 -25.05 3.23 -23.13
C GLY A 104 -25.66 4.59 -22.83
N GLY A 105 -24.83 5.64 -22.78
CA GLY A 105 -25.29 7.01 -22.55
C GLY A 105 -24.15 7.95 -22.14
N ARG A 106 -24.23 9.24 -22.55
CA ARG A 106 -23.21 10.26 -22.24
C ARG A 106 -22.99 10.43 -20.73
N LEU A 107 -24.04 10.32 -19.92
CA LEU A 107 -23.97 10.44 -18.46
C LEU A 107 -23.23 9.26 -17.79
N ALA A 108 -23.46 8.03 -18.28
CA ALA A 108 -22.76 6.84 -17.81
C ALA A 108 -21.27 6.82 -18.23
N HIS A 109 -20.95 7.46 -19.36
CA HIS A 109 -19.58 7.68 -19.80
C HIS A 109 -18.88 8.74 -18.93
N LEU A 110 -19.52 9.87 -18.68
CA LEU A 110 -18.99 10.94 -17.81
C LEU A 110 -18.73 10.42 -16.38
N ARG A 111 -19.64 9.63 -15.81
CA ARG A 111 -19.47 9.05 -14.47
C ARG A 111 -18.29 8.05 -14.40
N ARG A 112 -18.09 7.24 -15.45
CA ARG A 112 -16.94 6.33 -15.56
C ARG A 112 -15.62 7.07 -15.72
N VAL A 113 -15.59 8.10 -16.56
CA VAL A 113 -14.39 8.95 -16.74
C VAL A 113 -14.09 9.71 -15.45
N GLY A 114 -15.10 10.22 -14.76
CA GLY A 114 -14.98 10.86 -13.46
C GLY A 114 -14.34 9.94 -12.42
N LEU A 115 -14.86 8.73 -12.24
CA LEU A 115 -14.28 7.74 -11.30
C LEU A 115 -12.86 7.30 -11.69
N ALA A 116 -12.56 7.26 -13.00
CA ALA A 116 -11.23 6.91 -13.50
C ALA A 116 -10.18 7.99 -13.19
N ILE A 117 -10.59 9.28 -13.15
CA ILE A 117 -9.70 10.43 -12.95
C ILE A 117 -9.63 10.87 -11.48
N LEU A 118 -10.74 10.83 -10.75
CA LEU A 118 -10.83 11.33 -9.38
C LEU A 118 -9.89 10.60 -8.43
N ASN A 119 -9.75 9.28 -8.58
CA ASN A 119 -8.93 8.50 -7.65
C ASN A 119 -7.42 8.75 -7.81
N PRO A 120 -6.80 8.74 -9.02
CA PRO A 120 -5.42 9.18 -9.20
C PRO A 120 -5.19 10.60 -8.72
N LEU A 121 -6.14 11.51 -8.97
CA LEU A 121 -6.04 12.90 -8.55
C LEU A 121 -6.07 13.03 -7.03
N ALA A 122 -6.95 12.29 -6.33
CA ALA A 122 -6.99 12.28 -4.87
C ALA A 122 -5.65 11.80 -4.26
N PHE A 123 -5.11 10.69 -4.75
CA PHE A 123 -3.79 10.20 -4.32
C PHE A 123 -2.66 11.18 -4.67
N GLY A 124 -2.74 11.84 -5.83
CA GLY A 124 -1.83 12.90 -6.23
C GLY A 124 -1.84 14.12 -5.31
N VAL A 125 -3.03 14.55 -4.87
CA VAL A 125 -3.19 15.64 -3.89
C VAL A 125 -2.59 15.24 -2.56
N ILE A 126 -2.85 14.02 -2.07
CA ILE A 126 -2.26 13.52 -0.82
C ILE A 126 -0.72 13.56 -0.91
N VAL A 127 -0.14 13.02 -1.97
CA VAL A 127 1.31 13.03 -2.19
C VAL A 127 1.85 14.46 -2.35
N THR A 128 1.08 15.37 -2.98
CA THR A 128 1.45 16.79 -3.07
C THR A 128 1.55 17.43 -1.69
N CYS A 129 0.58 17.17 -0.81
CA CYS A 129 0.57 17.71 0.54
C CYS A 129 1.72 17.18 1.40
N LEU A 130 2.12 15.92 1.20
CA LEU A 130 3.18 15.29 2.00
C LEU A 130 4.59 15.58 1.48
N PHE A 131 4.79 15.58 0.16
CA PHE A 131 6.12 15.56 -0.46
C PHE A 131 6.37 16.70 -1.45
N GLY A 132 5.35 17.51 -1.74
CA GLY A 132 5.43 18.63 -2.67
C GLY A 132 4.89 18.34 -4.07
N PRO A 133 4.74 19.40 -4.89
CA PRO A 133 3.96 19.36 -6.12
C PRO A 133 4.52 18.41 -7.19
N TRP A 134 5.84 18.28 -7.29
CA TRP A 134 6.45 17.43 -8.32
C TRP A 134 6.21 15.93 -8.06
N TRP A 135 6.28 15.49 -6.81
CA TRP A 135 5.96 14.10 -6.42
C TRP A 135 4.48 13.79 -6.66
N GLY A 136 3.60 14.72 -6.30
CA GLY A 136 2.16 14.58 -6.54
C GLY A 136 1.80 14.51 -8.02
N LEU A 137 2.41 15.37 -8.86
CA LEU A 137 2.26 15.33 -10.31
C LEU A 137 2.75 14.00 -10.89
N GLY A 138 3.96 13.57 -10.52
CA GLY A 138 4.54 12.29 -10.96
C GLY A 138 3.66 11.11 -10.59
N THR A 139 3.17 11.07 -9.35
CA THR A 139 2.25 10.03 -8.85
C THR A 139 0.93 10.02 -9.62
N THR A 140 0.33 11.19 -9.84
CA THR A 140 -0.92 11.31 -10.59
C THR A 140 -0.75 10.79 -12.02
N LEU A 141 0.33 11.20 -12.69
CA LEU A 141 0.63 10.78 -14.07
C LEU A 141 0.89 9.28 -14.14
N ALA A 142 1.69 8.72 -13.23
CA ALA A 142 1.96 7.28 -13.17
C ALA A 142 0.69 6.46 -12.91
N ALA A 143 -0.11 6.86 -11.92
CA ALA A 143 -1.38 6.20 -11.60
C ALA A 143 -2.39 6.32 -12.74
N TYR A 144 -2.42 7.46 -13.44
CA TYR A 144 -3.27 7.66 -14.61
C TYR A 144 -2.82 6.83 -15.82
N ALA A 145 -1.51 6.75 -16.08
CA ALA A 145 -0.94 5.93 -17.15
C ALA A 145 -1.25 4.44 -16.94
N LEU A 146 -1.07 3.93 -15.72
CA LEU A 146 -1.41 2.57 -15.32
C LEU A 146 -2.91 2.27 -15.31
N ARG A 147 -3.78 3.26 -15.52
CA ARG A 147 -5.22 3.06 -15.71
C ARG A 147 -5.63 3.06 -17.17
N LYS A 148 -4.86 3.69 -18.06
CA LYS A 148 -5.24 3.78 -19.48
C LYS A 148 -5.24 2.44 -20.18
N GLY A 149 -4.36 1.48 -19.84
CA GLY A 149 -4.45 0.13 -20.42
C GLY A 149 -5.66 -0.66 -19.90
N VAL A 150 -6.15 -0.40 -18.67
CA VAL A 150 -7.41 -0.99 -18.17
C VAL A 150 -8.66 -0.45 -18.89
N VAL A 151 -8.69 0.83 -19.25
CA VAL A 151 -9.84 1.42 -19.98
C VAL A 151 -9.92 0.87 -21.41
N VAL A 152 -8.79 0.54 -22.03
CA VAL A 152 -8.77 -0.17 -23.32
C VAL A 152 -9.34 -1.59 -23.16
N GLU A 153 -9.03 -2.29 -22.07
CA GLU A 153 -9.55 -3.64 -21.80
C GLU A 153 -11.08 -3.66 -21.55
N TYR A 154 -11.63 -2.65 -20.87
CA TYR A 154 -13.09 -2.51 -20.71
C TYR A 154 -13.80 -2.10 -22.00
N ARG A 155 -13.15 -1.33 -22.89
CA ARG A 155 -13.68 -0.98 -24.22
C ARG A 155 -13.68 -2.17 -25.19
N THR A 156 -12.84 -3.16 -24.94
CA THR A 156 -12.63 -4.34 -25.80
C THR A 156 -13.42 -5.58 -25.32
N GLY A 157 -14.26 -5.44 -24.28
CA GLY A 157 -15.31 -6.42 -23.97
C GLY A 157 -14.86 -7.71 -23.28
N ARG A 158 -13.65 -7.77 -22.70
CA ARG A 158 -13.10 -9.00 -22.14
C ARG A 158 -13.66 -9.41 -20.76
N ARG A 159 -14.39 -8.53 -20.07
CA ARG A 159 -15.20 -8.86 -18.88
C ARG A 159 -16.69 -8.82 -19.19
N ARG A 160 -17.16 -9.72 -20.06
CA ARG A 160 -18.56 -10.16 -19.99
C ARG A 160 -18.65 -11.23 -18.90
N PRO A 161 -19.57 -11.12 -17.92
CA PRO A 161 -19.99 -12.30 -17.18
C PRO A 161 -20.53 -13.29 -18.21
N HIS A 162 -19.96 -14.49 -18.28
CA HIS A 162 -20.63 -15.61 -18.93
C HIS A 162 -21.87 -15.94 -18.10
N HIS A 163 -22.97 -15.25 -18.38
CA HIS A 163 -24.30 -15.65 -17.95
C HIS A 163 -24.98 -16.35 -19.12
N GLY A 164 -25.11 -17.67 -18.95
CA GLY A 164 -26.26 -18.45 -19.38
C GLY A 164 -26.39 -18.70 -20.87
N HIS A 165 -26.07 -19.92 -21.28
CA HIS A 165 -26.72 -20.54 -22.44
C HIS A 165 -28.24 -20.54 -22.22
N GLY A 166 -28.97 -19.80 -23.06
CA GLY A 166 -30.43 -19.75 -23.07
C GLY A 166 -30.93 -19.15 -24.38
N THR A 167 -31.25 -20.04 -25.32
CA THR A 167 -31.99 -19.87 -26.57
C THR A 167 -32.80 -18.57 -26.75
N ALA A 168 -32.45 -17.75 -27.74
CA ALA A 168 -33.40 -16.87 -28.43
C ALA A 168 -32.88 -16.50 -29.83
N HIS A 169 -33.68 -16.78 -30.86
CA HIS A 169 -33.48 -16.38 -32.25
C HIS A 169 -33.41 -14.85 -32.39
N GLY A 170 -32.42 -14.35 -33.15
CA GLY A 170 -32.36 -12.95 -33.60
C GLY A 170 -31.20 -12.71 -34.58
N PRO A 171 -31.45 -12.21 -35.81
CA PRO A 171 -30.41 -11.99 -36.80
C PRO A 171 -29.78 -10.61 -36.60
N SER A 172 -28.58 -10.55 -36.02
CA SER A 172 -27.62 -9.46 -36.19
C SER A 172 -26.28 -9.88 -35.60
N ARG A 173 -25.41 -10.44 -36.46
CA ARG A 173 -23.98 -10.62 -36.17
C ARG A 173 -23.39 -9.24 -35.87
N ALA A 174 -23.28 -8.88 -34.60
CA ALA A 174 -22.31 -7.88 -34.18
C ALA A 174 -20.92 -8.41 -34.55
N PRO A 175 -20.04 -7.62 -35.17
CA PRO A 175 -18.76 -8.11 -35.65
C PRO A 175 -17.94 -8.62 -34.46
N ASP A 176 -17.33 -9.81 -34.62
CA ASP A 176 -16.28 -10.31 -33.74
C ASP A 176 -15.16 -9.28 -33.67
N TYR A 177 -15.26 -8.39 -32.68
CA TYR A 177 -14.26 -7.38 -32.42
C TYR A 177 -13.02 -8.08 -31.85
N ARG A 178 -12.08 -8.40 -32.74
CA ARG A 178 -10.76 -8.91 -32.38
C ARG A 178 -9.88 -7.69 -32.06
N PRO A 179 -9.48 -7.46 -30.80
CA PRO A 179 -8.64 -6.33 -30.47
C PRO A 179 -7.31 -6.43 -31.23
N PRO A 180 -6.78 -5.33 -31.80
CA PRO A 180 -5.50 -5.36 -32.49
C PRO A 180 -4.36 -5.78 -31.55
N ALA A 181 -3.41 -6.58 -32.07
CA ALA A 181 -2.37 -7.27 -31.29
C ALA A 181 -1.41 -6.35 -30.51
N TRP A 182 -1.38 -5.05 -30.80
CA TRP A 182 -0.60 -4.08 -30.02
C TRP A 182 -1.31 -3.70 -28.71
N LEU A 183 -2.65 -3.72 -28.68
CA LEU A 183 -3.44 -3.44 -27.48
C LEU A 183 -3.37 -4.58 -26.46
N SER A 184 -3.37 -5.83 -26.92
CA SER A 184 -3.17 -6.99 -26.03
C SER A 184 -1.77 -7.01 -25.42
N ARG A 185 -0.75 -6.61 -26.20
CA ARG A 185 0.62 -6.45 -25.69
C ARG A 185 0.74 -5.32 -24.68
N ALA A 186 0.06 -4.19 -24.91
CA ALA A 186 0.03 -3.08 -23.96
C ALA A 186 -0.65 -3.46 -22.62
N ALA A 187 -1.75 -4.20 -22.66
CA ALA A 187 -2.44 -4.67 -21.45
C ALA A 187 -1.59 -5.68 -20.65
N ALA A 188 -0.93 -6.62 -21.35
CA ALA A 188 -0.01 -7.56 -20.70
C ALA A 188 1.21 -6.84 -20.09
N ALA A 189 1.75 -5.84 -20.78
CA ALA A 189 2.82 -5.01 -20.24
C ALA A 189 2.36 -4.22 -18.99
N GLU A 190 1.15 -3.67 -19.00
CA GLU A 190 0.61 -2.94 -17.84
C GLU A 190 0.39 -3.85 -16.62
N GLN A 191 -0.16 -5.06 -16.83
CA GLN A 191 -0.28 -6.06 -15.77
C GLN A 191 1.10 -6.49 -15.26
N GLY A 192 2.09 -6.66 -16.15
CA GLY A 192 3.46 -6.94 -15.78
C GLY A 192 4.08 -5.83 -14.93
N VAL A 193 3.94 -4.57 -15.35
CA VAL A 193 4.44 -3.41 -14.59
C VAL A 193 3.78 -3.31 -13.22
N ALA A 194 2.46 -3.49 -13.15
CA ALA A 194 1.76 -3.46 -11.87
C ALA A 194 2.17 -4.61 -10.94
N LEU A 195 2.40 -5.79 -11.51
CA LEU A 195 2.90 -6.95 -10.76
C LEU A 195 4.31 -6.66 -10.23
N ILE A 196 5.21 -6.14 -11.07
CA ILE A 196 6.57 -5.74 -10.67
C ILE A 196 6.50 -4.68 -9.57
N LEU A 197 5.67 -3.65 -9.74
CA LEU A 197 5.51 -2.59 -8.72
C LEU A 197 5.05 -3.16 -7.39
N THR A 198 4.10 -4.09 -7.39
CA THR A 198 3.47 -4.61 -6.17
C THR A 198 4.29 -5.72 -5.51
N ALA A 199 4.83 -6.65 -6.30
CA ALA A 199 5.47 -7.86 -5.81
C ALA A 199 6.99 -7.72 -5.64
N VAL A 200 7.61 -6.72 -6.28
CA VAL A 200 9.07 -6.54 -6.25
C VAL A 200 9.45 -5.15 -5.74
N VAL A 201 9.02 -4.09 -6.43
CA VAL A 201 9.46 -2.73 -6.09
C VAL A 201 8.98 -2.32 -4.71
N LEU A 202 7.69 -2.49 -4.40
CA LEU A 202 7.13 -2.07 -3.13
C LEU A 202 7.77 -2.80 -1.93
N PRO A 203 7.94 -4.15 -1.91
CA PRO A 203 8.67 -4.83 -0.86
C PRO A 203 10.12 -4.34 -0.70
N LEU A 204 10.84 -4.11 -1.81
CA LEU A 204 12.21 -3.60 -1.76
C LEU A 204 12.28 -2.18 -1.20
N LEU A 205 11.34 -1.30 -1.55
CA LEU A 205 11.25 0.04 -0.98
C LEU A 205 10.94 0.00 0.51
N PHE A 206 10.03 -0.86 0.96
CA PHE A 206 9.77 -1.06 2.38
C PHE A 206 11.01 -1.54 3.13
N LEU A 207 11.75 -2.50 2.56
CA LEU A 207 12.98 -2.99 3.18
C LEU A 207 14.08 -1.91 3.20
N ALA A 208 14.25 -1.16 2.11
CA ALA A 208 15.20 -0.05 2.05
C ALA A 208 14.87 1.02 3.09
N SER A 209 13.59 1.41 3.18
CA SER A 209 13.09 2.35 4.19
C SER A 209 13.18 1.79 5.61
N ALA A 210 13.05 0.47 5.80
CA ALA A 210 13.23 -0.17 7.11
C ALA A 210 14.68 -0.06 7.61
N LEU A 211 15.64 -0.01 6.69
CA LEU A 211 17.08 -0.08 6.99
C LEU A 211 17.82 1.25 6.71
N ASP A 212 17.08 2.34 6.57
CA ASP A 212 17.60 3.68 6.23
C ASP A 212 18.29 4.41 7.41
N GLY A 213 18.19 3.87 8.61
CA GLY A 213 18.74 4.47 9.84
C GLY A 213 17.96 5.67 10.37
N GLN A 214 16.83 6.02 9.76
CA GLN A 214 15.91 7.04 10.27
C GLN A 214 14.90 6.42 11.24
N ALA A 215 14.51 7.16 12.27
CA ALA A 215 13.35 6.82 13.09
C ALA A 215 12.05 6.92 12.25
N TRP A 216 11.07 6.08 12.56
CA TRP A 216 9.74 6.13 11.92
C TRP A 216 8.91 7.34 12.39
N THR A 217 9.33 7.99 13.46
CA THR A 217 8.66 9.10 14.15
C THR A 217 9.64 10.24 14.43
N SER A 218 9.17 11.32 15.06
CA SER A 218 10.01 12.45 15.48
C SER A 218 11.07 12.02 16.49
N ILE A 219 12.26 12.58 16.34
CA ILE A 219 13.27 12.61 17.40
C ILE A 219 13.13 13.97 18.11
N VAL A 220 13.01 13.93 19.42
CA VAL A 220 12.86 15.11 20.26
C VAL A 220 14.02 15.21 21.24
N ALA A 221 14.51 16.43 21.48
CA ALA A 221 15.44 16.72 22.56
C ALA A 221 14.64 17.05 23.82
N CYS A 222 14.80 16.26 24.87
CA CYS A 222 14.02 16.37 26.11
C CYS A 222 14.94 16.45 27.32
N ARG A 223 14.46 17.07 28.39
CA ARG A 223 15.05 16.88 29.72
C ARG A 223 14.55 15.57 30.32
N VAL A 224 15.47 14.67 30.59
CA VAL A 224 15.21 13.38 31.25
C VAL A 224 15.81 13.43 32.64
N THR A 225 15.04 13.01 33.63
CA THR A 225 15.52 12.88 35.01
C THR A 225 15.71 11.41 35.33
N ASP A 226 16.94 11.01 35.60
CA ASP A 226 17.30 9.69 36.09
C ASP A 226 17.80 9.81 37.54
N GLY A 227 17.01 9.26 38.46
CA GLY A 227 17.21 9.45 39.90
C GLY A 227 17.23 10.94 40.29
N THR A 228 18.42 11.44 40.65
CA THR A 228 18.64 12.83 41.08
C THR A 228 19.28 13.72 40.00
N ARG A 229 19.67 13.16 38.84
CA ARG A 229 20.29 13.93 37.76
C ARG A 229 19.28 14.21 36.68
N THR A 230 19.24 15.47 36.24
CA THR A 230 18.51 15.87 35.04
C THR A 230 19.52 16.16 33.93
N THR A 231 19.34 15.50 32.80
CA THR A 231 20.19 15.63 31.62
C THR A 231 19.34 15.86 30.38
N ASP A 232 19.87 16.61 29.42
CA ASP A 232 19.27 16.69 28.10
C ASP A 232 19.61 15.41 27.34
N ALA A 233 18.59 14.75 26.78
CA ALA A 233 18.73 13.52 26.02
C ALA A 233 17.85 13.55 24.77
N ARG A 234 18.29 12.86 23.71
CA ARG A 234 17.49 12.67 22.49
C ARG A 234 16.63 11.41 22.60
N LEU A 235 15.33 11.59 22.41
CA LEU A 235 14.36 10.51 22.49
C LEU A 235 13.67 10.29 21.13
N ILE A 236 13.53 9.03 20.72
CA ILE A 236 12.54 8.66 19.68
C ILE A 236 11.17 8.70 20.36
N GLU A 237 10.27 9.57 19.89
CA GLU A 237 8.95 9.75 20.50
C GLU A 237 8.05 8.53 20.28
N LEU A 238 7.78 7.78 21.36
CA LEU A 238 6.91 6.58 21.32
C LEU A 238 5.46 6.93 21.67
N SER A 239 5.28 7.79 22.66
CA SER A 239 3.97 8.24 23.11
C SER A 239 4.06 9.63 23.73
N ARG A 240 3.03 10.44 23.57
CA ARG A 240 2.92 11.77 24.17
C ARG A 240 1.65 11.86 25.00
N LYS A 241 1.82 12.18 26.28
CA LYS A 241 0.71 12.37 27.22
C LYS A 241 0.91 13.68 27.97
N GLY A 242 0.05 14.66 27.68
CA GLY A 242 0.16 16.01 28.22
C GLY A 242 1.45 16.72 27.76
N THR A 243 2.20 17.27 28.72
CA THR A 243 3.50 17.94 28.47
C THR A 243 4.70 17.00 28.49
N GLY A 244 4.49 15.72 28.79
CA GLY A 244 5.52 14.69 28.84
C GLY A 244 5.56 13.84 27.57
N VAL A 245 6.76 13.35 27.26
CA VAL A 245 7.02 12.40 26.16
C VAL A 245 7.61 11.13 26.76
N VAL A 246 7.02 9.98 26.42
CA VAL A 246 7.65 8.67 26.61
C VAL A 246 8.41 8.38 25.33
N GLY A 247 9.70 8.14 25.44
CA GLY A 247 10.53 7.89 24.27
C GLY A 247 11.69 6.96 24.54
N TRP A 248 12.19 6.37 23.47
CA TRP A 248 13.41 5.57 23.52
C TRP A 248 14.63 6.48 23.56
N ASN A 249 15.41 6.42 24.63
CA ASN A 249 16.60 7.24 24.81
C ASN A 249 17.77 6.69 24.00
N LEU A 250 18.29 7.52 23.09
CA LEU A 250 19.37 7.15 22.18
C LEU A 250 20.73 7.03 22.87
N GLU A 251 20.90 7.61 24.05
CA GLU A 251 22.16 7.62 24.79
C GLU A 251 22.23 6.50 25.82
N SER A 252 21.12 6.26 26.54
CA SER A 252 21.06 5.20 27.56
C SER A 252 20.51 3.87 27.02
N GLU A 253 19.97 3.84 25.80
CA GLU A 253 19.33 2.65 25.20
C GLU A 253 18.21 2.07 26.08
N GLU A 254 17.38 2.94 26.67
CA GLU A 254 16.26 2.58 27.55
C GLU A 254 15.04 3.48 27.33
N ILE A 255 13.86 3.07 27.81
CA ILE A 255 12.67 3.94 27.82
C ILE A 255 12.84 5.03 28.87
N SER A 256 12.67 6.28 28.46
CA SER A 256 12.77 7.45 29.33
C SER A 256 11.54 8.35 29.23
N ASN A 257 11.22 9.01 30.34
CA ASN A 257 10.19 10.07 30.39
C ASN A 257 10.87 11.43 30.26
N GLY A 258 10.62 12.10 29.15
CA GLY A 258 11.13 13.44 28.84
C GLY A 258 10.10 14.54 29.10
N VAL A 259 10.57 15.70 29.55
CA VAL A 259 9.78 16.94 29.67
C VAL A 259 10.46 18.11 28.97
N GLY A 260 9.67 19.11 28.58
CA GLY A 260 10.19 20.29 27.88
C GLY A 260 10.78 19.96 26.52
N CYS A 261 10.22 18.96 25.83
CA CYS A 261 10.76 18.41 24.61
C CYS A 261 10.62 19.35 23.41
N THR A 262 11.68 19.48 22.61
CA THR A 262 11.69 20.22 21.35
C THR A 262 11.96 19.29 20.18
N SER A 263 11.34 19.55 19.02
CA SER A 263 11.58 18.75 17.82
C SER A 263 12.99 18.99 17.31
N THR A 264 13.71 17.91 17.02
CA THR A 264 14.97 18.01 16.28
C THR A 264 14.69 17.97 14.77
N GLU A 265 15.52 18.64 13.97
CA GLU A 265 15.37 18.66 12.50
C GLU A 265 15.78 17.31 11.86
N SER A 266 16.62 16.53 12.53
CA SER A 266 17.13 15.25 12.04
C SER A 266 16.37 14.07 12.63
N ARG A 267 15.94 13.15 11.77
CA ARG A 267 15.38 11.84 12.16
C ARG A 267 16.40 10.71 12.13
N TYR A 268 17.66 11.00 11.83
CA TYR A 268 18.70 9.98 11.71
C TYR A 268 19.17 9.52 13.09
N VAL A 269 19.07 8.21 13.32
CA VAL A 269 19.53 7.52 14.53
C VAL A 269 20.86 6.82 14.27
N ARG A 270 21.01 6.19 13.09
CA ARG A 270 22.19 5.44 12.67
C ARG A 270 22.45 5.64 11.17
N GLU A 271 23.60 5.20 10.70
CA GLU A 271 23.88 5.20 9.26
C GLU A 271 23.01 4.17 8.51
N PRO A 272 22.58 4.48 7.27
CA PRO A 272 21.86 3.52 6.45
C PRO A 272 22.75 2.33 6.08
N TRP A 273 22.13 1.15 5.93
CA TRP A 273 22.88 -0.09 5.72
C TRP A 273 23.79 -0.07 4.48
N TRP A 274 23.40 0.66 3.43
CA TRP A 274 24.14 0.78 2.17
C TRP A 274 25.34 1.73 2.24
N ARG A 275 25.58 2.40 3.38
CA ARG A 275 26.76 3.27 3.59
C ARG A 275 27.80 2.68 4.54
N ARG A 276 27.61 1.47 5.04
CA ARG A 276 28.63 0.82 5.86
C ARG A 276 29.83 0.42 4.98
N PRO A 277 31.07 0.75 5.38
CA PRO A 277 32.28 0.25 4.74
C PRO A 277 32.45 -1.27 4.94
#